data_AF-A0A3Q2P856-F1
#
_entry.id   AF-A0A3Q2P856-F1
#
_cell.length_a   1.000
_cell.length_b   1.000
_cell.length_c   1.000
_cell.angle_alpha   90.00
_cell.angle_beta   90.00
_cell.angle_gamma   90.00
#
_symmetry.space_group_name_H-M   'P 1'
#
loop_
_entity.id
_entity.type
_entity.pdbx_description
1 polymer ?
#
loop_
_entity_poly.entity_id
_entity_poly.type
_entity_poly.pdbx_seq_one_letter_code
_entity_poly.pdbx_strand_id
1 'polypeptide(L)'
;PTADGLSQKEKVLLEMQDPCAGVKSQPQRLVITIIPHAITGEDIIAWLADRFQIDPQEASSFGSMLVALGYIYPLQDHKRLVIKPDTSLYLHPMFCHQTSTDSDVCSIPEAIYLAKRNIRKKGILELHEQEQYNHLHKWMNHKWDFIVMQAKEQYRAAKERKKPDRVVFDCQERAYWVVHRPPPGTVSAMDYGLARRTDPNAHESASHIECYFPCCRLVKYCATYSGHDPFLSKCLPSNPWLTDDTTFWTLNIVEVPTKMRVERWTFSFKELLSDPRGRDDFRLFLKKEFSGAGHIQ
;
A
#
# COMPACT_ATOMS: atom_id res chain seq x y z
N PRO A 1 6.49 -4.48 1.70
CA PRO A 1 7.02 -3.11 1.39
C PRO A 1 8.43 -3.21 0.81
N THR A 2 8.74 -2.50 -0.27
CA THR A 2 10.14 -2.37 -0.74
C THR A 2 10.93 -1.47 0.20
N ALA A 3 12.25 -1.69 0.30
CA ALA A 3 13.13 -0.87 1.15
C ALA A 3 13.02 0.63 0.82
N ASP A 4 12.90 0.98 -0.47
CA ASP A 4 12.72 2.36 -0.94
C ASP A 4 11.44 3.01 -0.40
N GLY A 5 10.34 2.26 -0.37
CA GLY A 5 9.05 2.77 0.11
C GLY A 5 9.01 2.98 1.62
N LEU A 6 9.83 2.27 2.39
CA LEU A 6 9.99 2.48 3.83
C LEU A 6 10.86 3.72 4.10
N SER A 7 11.97 3.87 3.37
CA SER A 7 12.85 5.04 3.49
C SER A 7 12.14 6.36 3.20
N GLN A 8 11.25 6.39 2.20
CA GLN A 8 10.46 7.58 1.89
C GLN A 8 9.52 7.97 3.05
N LYS A 9 8.88 6.99 3.71
CA LYS A 9 7.96 7.25 4.82
C LYS A 9 8.68 7.74 6.07
N GLU A 10 9.86 7.20 6.33
CA GLU A 10 10.72 7.67 7.43
C GLU A 10 11.11 9.15 7.26
N LYS A 11 11.40 9.59 6.02
CA LYS A 11 11.67 11.01 5.74
C LYS A 11 10.46 11.89 6.04
N VAL A 12 9.26 11.47 5.61
CA VAL A 12 8.02 12.19 5.91
C VAL A 12 7.79 12.29 7.42
N LEU A 13 8.07 11.22 8.17
CA LEU A 13 7.93 11.22 9.62
C LEU A 13 8.87 12.23 10.29
N LEU A 14 10.10 12.33 9.80
CA LEU A 14 11.07 13.32 10.31
C LEU A 14 10.61 14.75 10.03
N GLU A 15 10.06 15.01 8.84
CA GLU A 15 9.47 16.31 8.51
C GLU A 15 8.25 16.63 9.38
N MET A 16 7.39 15.65 9.67
CA MET A 16 6.24 15.82 10.58
C MET A 16 6.67 16.19 12.01
N GLN A 17 7.86 15.80 12.43
CA GLN A 17 8.42 16.08 13.76
C GLN A 17 9.20 17.40 13.82
N ASP A 18 9.35 18.11 12.69
CA ASP A 18 10.10 19.36 12.66
C ASP A 18 9.46 20.43 13.58
N PRO A 19 10.21 21.08 14.47
CA PRO A 19 9.65 22.06 15.41
C PRO A 19 9.03 23.31 14.75
N CYS A 20 9.42 23.62 13.51
CA CYS A 20 9.03 24.84 12.81
C CYS A 20 8.01 24.56 11.70
N ALA A 21 8.22 23.49 10.93
CA ALA A 21 7.44 23.13 9.74
C ALA A 21 6.59 21.86 9.92
N GLY A 22 6.75 21.13 11.03
CA GLY A 22 6.04 19.89 11.32
C GLY A 22 4.64 20.09 11.88
N VAL A 23 4.01 18.99 12.30
CA VAL A 23 2.66 19.02 12.86
C VAL A 23 2.70 19.60 14.26
N LYS A 24 1.87 20.61 14.52
CA LYS A 24 1.80 21.26 15.84
C LYS A 24 1.34 20.25 16.89
N SER A 25 2.25 19.90 17.79
CA SER A 25 1.95 19.02 18.92
C SER A 25 1.59 19.83 20.16
N GLN A 26 0.62 19.36 20.95
CA GLN A 26 0.28 19.99 22.22
C GLN A 26 0.33 18.94 23.36
N PRO A 27 0.82 19.32 24.55
CA PRO A 27 0.76 18.45 25.70
C PRO A 27 -0.71 18.27 26.11
N GLN A 28 -1.22 17.04 26.02
CA GLN A 28 -2.63 16.78 26.28
C GLN A 28 -2.84 16.16 27.65
N ARG A 29 -3.68 16.82 28.45
CA ARG A 29 -4.15 16.29 29.73
C ARG A 29 -5.21 15.22 29.47
N LEU A 30 -4.83 13.96 29.65
CA LEU A 30 -5.80 12.89 29.85
C LEU A 30 -6.21 12.86 31.33
N VAL A 31 -7.38 12.26 31.62
CA VAL A 31 -8.01 12.18 32.96
C VAL A 31 -7.03 11.72 34.07
N ILE A 32 -5.96 11.00 33.72
CA ILE A 32 -5.05 10.36 34.67
C ILE A 32 -3.58 10.79 34.51
N THR A 33 -3.17 11.38 33.36
CA THR A 33 -1.77 11.71 33.01
C THR A 33 -1.69 12.75 31.89
N ILE A 34 -0.63 13.58 31.87
CA ILE A 34 -0.28 14.43 30.72
C ILE A 34 0.55 13.60 29.75
N ILE A 35 0.12 13.51 28.50
CA ILE A 35 0.90 12.89 27.42
C ILE A 35 1.58 14.00 26.61
N PRO A 36 2.92 14.02 26.54
CA PRO A 36 3.64 15.00 25.74
C PRO A 36 3.49 14.70 24.25
N HIS A 37 3.48 15.75 23.43
CA HIS A 37 3.52 15.67 21.97
C HIS A 37 2.36 14.88 21.31
N ALA A 38 1.17 14.90 21.91
CA ALA A 38 -0.02 14.36 21.25
C ALA A 38 -0.45 15.25 20.08
N ILE A 39 -0.91 14.62 19.02
CA ILE A 39 -1.33 15.28 17.78
C ILE A 39 -2.71 14.76 17.40
N THR A 40 -3.58 15.65 16.93
CA THR A 40 -4.93 15.26 16.49
C THR A 40 -4.90 14.64 15.10
N GLY A 41 -5.89 13.80 14.79
CA GLY A 41 -6.03 13.24 13.45
C GLY A 41 -6.34 14.31 12.39
N GLU A 42 -7.14 15.33 12.74
CA GLU A 42 -7.39 16.49 11.87
C GLU A 42 -6.10 17.26 11.51
N ASP A 43 -5.22 17.52 12.49
CA ASP A 43 -3.97 18.25 12.25
C ASP A 43 -3.01 17.46 11.35
N ILE A 44 -2.93 16.14 11.54
CA ILE A 44 -2.11 15.26 10.68
C ILE A 44 -2.62 15.30 9.24
N ILE A 45 -3.93 15.17 9.03
CA ILE A 45 -4.52 15.16 7.69
C ILE A 45 -4.34 16.53 7.02
N ALA A 46 -4.58 17.62 7.75
CA ALA A 46 -4.40 18.98 7.24
C ALA A 46 -2.93 19.22 6.83
N TRP A 47 -1.98 18.79 7.65
CA TRP A 47 -0.55 18.92 7.34
C TRP A 47 -0.16 18.09 6.12
N LEU A 48 -0.65 16.85 6.00
CA LEU A 48 -0.38 16.01 4.83
C LEU A 48 -0.97 16.60 3.54
N ALA A 49 -2.18 17.13 3.60
CA ALA A 49 -2.82 17.77 2.45
C ALA A 49 -2.02 18.99 1.97
N ASP A 50 -1.57 19.85 2.89
CA ASP A 50 -0.76 21.03 2.56
C ASP A 50 0.65 20.65 2.07
N ARG A 51 1.32 19.72 2.75
CA ARG A 51 2.70 19.32 2.42
C ARG A 51 2.82 18.67 1.05
N PHE A 52 1.83 17.86 0.65
CA PHE A 52 1.83 17.14 -0.63
C PHE A 52 0.97 17.79 -1.70
N GLN A 53 0.20 18.84 -1.36
CA GLN A 53 -0.75 19.50 -2.26
C GLN A 53 -1.76 18.49 -2.85
N ILE A 54 -2.33 17.67 -1.96
CA ILE A 54 -3.29 16.60 -2.29
C ILE A 54 -4.65 16.85 -1.63
N ASP A 55 -5.68 16.20 -2.16
CA ASP A 55 -7.02 16.28 -1.61
C ASP A 55 -7.08 15.72 -0.16
N PRO A 56 -7.92 16.27 0.73
CA PRO A 56 -8.05 15.79 2.11
C PRO A 56 -8.41 14.29 2.22
N GLN A 57 -9.14 13.75 1.25
CA GLN A 57 -9.47 12.33 1.18
C GLN A 57 -8.24 11.45 0.88
N GLU A 58 -7.37 11.91 -0.01
CA GLU A 58 -6.11 11.24 -0.33
C GLU A 58 -5.14 11.34 0.86
N ALA A 59 -5.04 12.53 1.48
CA ALA A 59 -4.28 12.74 2.71
C ALA A 59 -4.75 11.83 3.87
N SER A 60 -6.06 11.66 4.03
CA SER A 60 -6.63 10.72 5.01
C SER A 60 -6.26 9.27 4.72
N SER A 61 -6.25 8.87 3.45
CA SER A 61 -5.83 7.53 3.02
C SER A 61 -4.34 7.29 3.30
N PHE A 62 -3.51 8.30 3.03
CA PHE A 62 -2.08 8.25 3.33
C PHE A 62 -1.80 8.24 4.83
N GLY A 63 -2.50 9.06 5.63
CA GLY A 63 -2.43 9.02 7.09
C GLY A 63 -2.85 7.65 7.64
N SER A 64 -3.89 7.03 7.09
CA SER A 64 -4.29 5.66 7.45
C SER A 64 -3.19 4.64 7.14
N MET A 65 -2.47 4.80 6.03
CA MET A 65 -1.31 3.97 5.72
C MET A 65 -0.19 4.12 6.75
N LEU A 66 0.09 5.36 7.22
CA LEU A 66 1.08 5.61 8.27
C LEU A 66 0.67 4.95 9.61
N VAL A 67 -0.63 4.97 9.95
CA VAL A 67 -1.15 4.26 11.11
C VAL A 67 -1.01 2.74 10.96
N ALA A 68 -1.40 2.20 9.80
CA ALA A 68 -1.37 0.77 9.53
C ALA A 68 0.04 0.18 9.56
N LEU A 69 1.05 0.98 9.22
CA LEU A 69 2.47 0.61 9.27
C LEU A 69 3.13 0.90 10.63
N GLY A 70 2.41 1.52 11.57
CA GLY A 70 2.92 1.82 12.91
C GLY A 70 3.84 3.03 13.00
N TYR A 71 3.93 3.87 11.97
CA TYR A 71 4.68 5.14 12.02
C TYR A 71 4.00 6.18 12.92
N ILE A 72 2.68 6.10 13.04
CA ILE A 72 1.88 6.82 14.02
C ILE A 72 0.88 5.83 14.63
N TYR A 73 0.50 6.01 15.89
CA TYR A 73 -0.46 5.12 16.53
C TYR A 73 -1.49 5.87 17.35
N PRO A 74 -2.76 5.41 17.36
CA PRO A 74 -3.81 6.05 18.12
C PRO A 74 -3.68 5.73 19.61
N LEU A 75 -3.93 6.73 20.46
CA LEU A 75 -3.98 6.54 21.90
C LEU A 75 -5.23 5.76 22.35
N GLN A 76 -6.34 5.95 21.63
CA GLN A 76 -7.63 5.30 21.85
C GLN A 76 -7.95 4.35 20.70
N ASP A 77 -8.77 3.32 20.92
CA ASP A 77 -9.23 2.43 19.83
C ASP A 77 -8.10 1.80 18.96
N HIS A 78 -7.02 1.41 19.63
CA HIS A 78 -5.82 0.77 19.04
C HIS A 78 -6.03 -0.45 18.14
N LYS A 79 -7.23 -1.05 18.10
CA LYS A 79 -7.53 -2.17 17.19
C LYS A 79 -7.82 -1.69 15.76
N ARG A 80 -8.28 -0.45 15.62
CA ARG A 80 -8.59 0.16 14.34
C ARG A 80 -7.42 1.01 13.88
N LEU A 81 -6.56 0.42 13.04
CA LEU A 81 -5.38 1.08 12.49
C LEU A 81 -5.72 2.02 11.31
N VAL A 82 -6.63 2.97 11.57
CA VAL A 82 -7.09 3.96 10.58
C VAL A 82 -7.06 5.34 11.23
N ILE A 83 -6.66 6.36 10.47
CA ILE A 83 -6.69 7.74 10.97
C ILE A 83 -8.13 8.26 10.95
N LYS A 84 -8.54 8.95 12.01
CA LYS A 84 -9.85 9.59 12.10
C LYS A 84 -9.68 11.10 11.85
N PRO A 85 -10.48 11.72 10.97
CA PRO A 85 -10.46 13.16 10.73
C PRO A 85 -11.20 13.92 11.85
N ASP A 86 -10.79 13.69 13.09
CA ASP A 86 -11.40 14.24 14.29
C ASP A 86 -10.32 14.58 15.32
N THR A 87 -10.75 14.90 16.55
CA THR A 87 -9.87 15.21 17.67
C THR A 87 -9.26 13.94 18.32
N SER A 88 -9.33 12.77 17.67
CA SER A 88 -8.65 11.56 18.14
C SER A 88 -7.14 11.78 18.13
N LEU A 89 -6.48 11.23 19.14
CA LEU A 89 -5.08 11.53 19.40
C LEU A 89 -4.16 10.43 18.92
N TYR A 90 -3.08 10.86 18.28
CA TYR A 90 -2.04 10.04 17.73
C TYR A 90 -0.69 10.45 18.30
N LEU A 91 0.22 9.49 18.39
CA LEU A 91 1.60 9.69 18.80
C LEU A 91 2.55 9.12 17.77
N HIS A 92 3.71 9.76 17.69
CA HIS A 92 4.88 9.21 17.03
C HIS A 92 5.58 8.21 17.97
N PRO A 93 6.00 7.02 17.48
CA PRO A 93 6.87 6.13 18.23
C PRO A 93 8.17 6.84 18.58
N MET A 94 8.55 6.82 19.86
CA MET A 94 9.79 7.45 20.35
C MET A 94 11.05 6.72 19.84
N PHE A 95 10.86 5.48 19.40
CA PHE A 95 11.84 4.66 18.71
C PHE A 95 11.12 4.02 17.54
N CYS A 96 11.53 4.36 16.32
CA CYS A 96 11.29 3.52 15.16
C CYS A 96 11.91 2.16 15.51
N HIS A 97 11.09 1.22 15.98
CA HIS A 97 11.43 -0.20 15.91
C HIS A 97 11.38 -0.47 14.42
N GLN A 98 12.50 -0.14 13.76
CA GLN A 98 12.61 -0.12 12.33
C GLN A 98 11.98 -1.40 11.82
N THR A 99 11.08 -1.23 10.86
CA THR A 99 10.67 -2.27 9.94
C THR A 99 11.93 -2.68 9.16
N SER A 100 12.89 -3.28 9.85
CA SER A 100 14.03 -3.92 9.23
C SER A 100 13.41 -5.02 8.39
N THR A 101 13.67 -4.92 7.10
CA THR A 101 13.25 -5.88 6.08
C THR A 101 13.76 -7.30 6.35
N ASP A 102 14.68 -7.44 7.31
CA ASP A 102 14.96 -8.70 7.99
C ASP A 102 14.26 -8.74 9.35
N SER A 103 13.17 -9.48 9.42
CA SER A 103 13.06 -10.59 10.37
C SER A 103 11.68 -11.20 10.22
N ASP A 104 11.66 -12.51 9.95
CA ASP A 104 10.70 -13.38 10.61
C ASP A 104 10.60 -12.92 12.07
N VAL A 105 9.55 -12.18 12.41
CA VAL A 105 9.38 -11.54 13.72
C VAL A 105 9.69 -12.60 14.77
N CYS A 106 10.85 -12.45 15.40
CA CYS A 106 11.44 -13.52 16.17
C CYS A 106 10.43 -13.92 17.26
N SER A 107 10.09 -15.20 17.36
CA SER A 107 9.04 -15.66 18.27
C SER A 107 9.38 -15.40 19.76
N ILE A 108 10.64 -15.09 20.07
CA ILE A 108 11.12 -14.74 21.42
C ILE A 108 10.52 -13.41 21.91
N PRO A 109 10.72 -12.25 21.23
CA PRO A 109 10.08 -10.98 21.59
C PRO A 109 8.57 -11.08 21.83
N GLU A 110 7.86 -11.84 20.99
CA GLU A 110 6.40 -12.03 21.11
C GLU A 110 6.04 -12.79 22.39
N ALA A 111 6.77 -13.87 22.68
CA ALA A 111 6.58 -14.63 23.91
C ALA A 111 6.87 -13.79 25.16
N ILE A 112 7.91 -12.93 25.13
CA ILE A 112 8.24 -12.01 26.23
C ILE A 112 7.11 -11.00 26.45
N TYR A 113 6.57 -10.41 25.37
CA TYR A 113 5.46 -9.47 25.45
C TYR A 113 4.20 -10.09 26.07
N LEU A 114 3.77 -11.26 25.57
CA LEU A 114 2.59 -11.96 26.08
C LEU A 114 2.80 -12.43 27.53
N ALA A 115 4.00 -12.92 27.88
CA ALA A 115 4.36 -13.27 29.25
C ALA A 115 4.28 -12.06 30.19
N LYS A 116 4.80 -10.91 29.78
CA LYS A 116 4.75 -9.67 30.56
C LYS A 116 3.32 -9.21 30.81
N ARG A 117 2.44 -9.28 29.79
CA ARG A 117 1.01 -8.97 29.94
C ARG A 117 0.31 -9.94 30.89
N ASN A 118 0.61 -11.22 30.80
CA ASN A 118 0.05 -12.23 31.70
C ASN A 118 0.50 -12.03 33.17
N ILE A 119 1.75 -11.60 33.38
CA ILE A 119 2.29 -11.25 34.72
C ILE A 119 1.60 -10.01 35.29
N ARG A 120 1.33 -8.99 34.46
CA ARG A 120 0.70 -7.73 34.91
C ARG A 120 -0.68 -7.97 35.51
N LYS A 121 -1.51 -8.78 34.83
CA LYS A 121 -2.83 -9.19 35.33
C LYS A 121 -3.28 -10.46 34.60
N LYS A 122 -3.37 -11.56 35.34
CA LYS A 122 -3.85 -12.85 34.82
C LYS A 122 -5.28 -12.69 34.26
N GLY A 123 -5.53 -13.29 33.10
CA GLY A 123 -6.85 -13.32 32.45
C GLY A 123 -7.24 -12.09 31.63
N ILE A 124 -6.29 -11.20 31.29
CA ILE A 124 -6.52 -10.06 30.38
C ILE A 124 -6.18 -10.36 28.93
N LEU A 125 -5.44 -11.43 28.65
CA LEU A 125 -5.12 -11.81 27.27
C LEU A 125 -6.43 -12.13 26.52
N GLU A 126 -6.54 -11.62 25.30
CA GLU A 126 -7.65 -11.99 24.42
C GLU A 126 -7.55 -13.46 24.03
N LEU A 127 -8.65 -14.05 23.55
CA LEU A 127 -8.69 -15.48 23.21
C LEU A 127 -7.57 -15.88 22.23
N HIS A 128 -7.39 -15.10 21.15
CA HIS A 128 -6.34 -15.35 20.17
C HIS A 128 -4.92 -15.18 20.75
N GLU A 129 -4.72 -14.21 21.64
CA GLU A 129 -3.45 -13.99 22.34
C GLU A 129 -3.13 -15.14 23.30
N GLN A 130 -4.16 -15.68 23.95
CA GLN A 130 -4.04 -16.81 24.86
C GLN A 130 -3.70 -18.10 24.12
N GLU A 131 -4.33 -18.34 22.97
CA GLU A 131 -4.00 -19.46 22.07
C GLU A 131 -2.55 -19.36 21.60
N GLN A 132 -2.13 -18.17 21.16
CA GLN A 132 -0.77 -17.91 20.71
C GLN A 132 0.26 -18.07 21.83
N TYR A 133 -0.03 -17.57 23.04
CA TYR A 133 0.80 -17.77 24.21
C TYR A 133 1.00 -19.25 24.55
N ASN A 134 -0.10 -20.02 24.51
CA ASN A 134 -0.07 -21.46 24.76
C ASN A 134 0.71 -22.21 23.67
N HIS A 135 0.59 -21.79 22.41
CA HIS A 135 1.36 -22.33 21.30
C HIS A 135 2.86 -22.06 21.48
N LEU A 136 3.25 -20.80 21.75
CA LEU A 136 4.64 -20.40 21.98
C LEU A 136 5.25 -21.12 23.20
N HIS A 137 4.48 -21.30 24.28
CA HIS A 137 4.93 -22.04 25.46
C HIS A 137 5.29 -23.50 25.14
N LYS A 138 4.48 -24.16 24.31
CA LYS A 138 4.73 -25.54 23.87
C LYS A 138 5.91 -25.60 22.90
N TRP A 139 5.95 -24.70 21.92
CA TRP A 139 6.95 -24.72 20.85
C TRP A 139 8.35 -24.34 21.34
N MET A 140 8.45 -23.37 22.26
CA MET A 140 9.72 -22.83 22.77
C MET A 140 9.97 -23.17 24.24
N ASN A 141 9.44 -24.31 24.71
CA ASN A 141 9.49 -24.67 26.13
C ASN A 141 10.91 -24.64 26.70
N HIS A 142 11.89 -25.13 25.95
CA HIS A 142 13.32 -25.14 26.32
C HIS A 142 13.93 -23.74 26.55
N LYS A 143 13.29 -22.65 26.10
CA LYS A 143 13.69 -21.26 26.33
C LYS A 143 12.74 -20.51 27.27
N TRP A 144 11.74 -21.19 27.83
CA TRP A 144 10.65 -20.51 28.53
C TRP A 144 11.09 -19.84 29.83
N ASP A 145 12.00 -20.45 30.57
CA ASP A 145 12.56 -19.83 31.79
C ASP A 145 13.26 -18.50 31.47
N PHE A 146 14.01 -18.45 30.36
CA PHE A 146 14.62 -17.23 29.86
C PHE A 146 13.55 -16.18 29.49
N ILE A 147 12.50 -16.58 28.77
CA ILE A 147 11.38 -15.68 28.39
C ILE A 147 10.70 -15.09 29.63
N VAL A 148 10.39 -15.92 30.63
CA VAL A 148 9.75 -15.48 31.88
C VAL A 148 10.68 -14.60 32.70
N MET A 149 11.98 -14.90 32.74
CA MET A 149 12.99 -14.08 33.39
C MET A 149 13.04 -12.67 32.77
N GLN A 150 13.14 -12.59 31.44
CA GLN A 150 13.15 -11.33 30.70
C GLN A 150 11.84 -10.53 30.90
N ALA A 151 10.69 -11.20 30.85
CA ALA A 151 9.40 -10.56 31.09
C ALA A 151 9.28 -9.97 32.51
N LYS A 152 9.77 -10.68 33.53
CA LYS A 152 9.81 -10.19 34.92
C LYS A 152 10.75 -9.00 35.09
N GLU A 153 11.92 -9.04 34.46
CA GLU A 153 12.91 -7.97 34.51
C GLU A 153 12.37 -6.68 33.87
N GLN A 154 11.81 -6.77 32.66
CA GLN A 154 11.17 -5.64 31.99
C GLN A 154 9.98 -5.09 32.79
N TYR A 155 9.17 -5.96 33.41
CA TYR A 155 8.06 -5.55 34.26
C TYR A 155 8.51 -4.80 35.52
N ARG A 156 9.63 -5.22 36.14
CA ARG A 156 10.23 -4.52 37.28
C ARG A 156 10.78 -3.16 36.87
N ALA A 157 11.57 -3.10 35.81
CA ALA A 157 12.12 -1.84 35.28
C ALA A 157 11.01 -0.85 34.89
N ALA A 158 9.90 -1.33 34.30
CA ALA A 158 8.75 -0.50 33.99
C ALA A 158 8.08 0.09 35.25
N LYS A 159 8.13 -0.58 36.41
CA LYS A 159 7.55 -0.05 37.66
C LYS A 159 8.32 1.13 38.25
N GLU A 160 9.62 1.21 37.99
CA GLU A 160 10.50 2.27 38.47
C GLU A 160 10.32 3.58 37.71
N ARG A 161 9.71 3.53 36.52
CA ARG A 161 9.44 4.73 35.69
C ARG A 161 8.27 5.56 36.22
N LYS A 162 8.28 6.85 35.89
CA LYS A 162 7.17 7.75 36.18
C LYS A 162 5.90 7.31 35.44
N LYS A 163 4.74 7.53 36.05
CA LYS A 163 3.43 7.16 35.49
C LYS A 163 3.20 7.60 34.03
N PRO A 164 3.47 8.86 33.60
CA PRO A 164 3.30 9.25 32.20
C PRO A 164 4.18 8.44 31.23
N ASP A 165 5.46 8.26 31.56
CA ASP A 165 6.39 7.50 30.72
C ASP A 165 5.94 6.04 30.58
N ARG A 166 5.47 5.43 31.67
CA ARG A 166 4.92 4.07 31.66
C ARG A 166 3.75 3.92 30.68
N VAL A 167 2.84 4.90 30.64
CA VAL A 167 1.70 4.88 29.71
C VAL A 167 2.19 4.96 28.27
N VAL A 168 3.15 5.84 27.97
CA VAL A 168 3.70 5.98 26.60
C VAL A 168 4.40 4.69 26.15
N PHE A 169 5.27 4.11 26.99
CA PHE A 169 5.94 2.85 26.67
C PHE A 169 4.96 1.69 26.48
N ASP A 170 3.95 1.56 27.36
CA ASP A 170 2.90 0.54 27.23
C ASP A 170 2.10 0.72 25.92
N CYS A 171 1.80 1.97 25.54
CA CYS A 171 1.06 2.27 24.32
C CYS A 171 1.91 1.98 23.07
N GLN A 172 3.18 2.38 23.07
CA GLN A 172 4.10 2.16 21.96
C GLN A 172 4.35 0.67 21.73
N GLU A 173 4.63 -0.09 22.79
CA GLU A 173 4.84 -1.54 22.67
C GLU A 173 3.59 -2.24 22.15
N ARG A 174 2.40 -1.86 22.64
CA ARG A 174 1.14 -2.38 22.14
C ARG A 174 0.90 -2.02 20.67
N ALA A 175 1.19 -0.79 20.26
CA ALA A 175 1.04 -0.35 18.87
C ALA A 175 1.92 -1.19 17.92
N TYR A 176 3.17 -1.45 18.31
CA TYR A 176 4.08 -2.34 17.58
C TYR A 176 3.45 -3.74 17.40
N TRP A 177 2.97 -4.37 18.48
CA TRP A 177 2.41 -5.72 18.39
C TRP A 177 1.11 -5.78 17.58
N VAL A 178 0.26 -4.76 17.62
CA VAL A 178 -0.96 -4.75 16.79
C VAL A 178 -0.64 -4.70 15.29
N VAL A 179 0.45 -4.03 14.90
CA VAL A 179 0.88 -3.98 13.48
C VAL A 179 1.51 -5.30 13.03
N HIS A 180 2.37 -5.90 13.86
CA HIS A 180 3.09 -7.13 13.51
C HIS A 180 2.32 -8.43 13.77
N ARG A 181 1.30 -8.38 14.64
CA ARG A 181 0.40 -9.47 15.02
C ARG A 181 -1.03 -8.94 15.13
N PRO A 182 -1.63 -8.55 14.00
CA PRO A 182 -2.98 -8.00 14.01
C PRO A 182 -4.00 -9.05 14.47
N PRO A 183 -5.10 -8.63 15.14
CA PRO A 183 -6.16 -9.54 15.53
C PRO A 183 -6.72 -10.32 14.34
N PRO A 184 -7.16 -11.58 14.53
CA PRO A 184 -7.76 -12.39 13.47
C PRO A 184 -8.88 -11.64 12.73
N GLY A 185 -8.86 -11.68 11.40
CA GLY A 185 -9.81 -10.97 10.54
C GLY A 185 -9.41 -9.54 10.16
N THR A 186 -8.26 -9.05 10.66
CA THR A 186 -7.70 -7.75 10.27
C THR A 186 -6.65 -7.94 9.17
N VAL A 187 -6.67 -7.08 8.14
CA VAL A 187 -5.65 -7.08 7.08
C VAL A 187 -4.31 -6.59 7.65
N SER A 188 -3.25 -7.39 7.47
CA SER A 188 -1.90 -7.01 7.87
C SER A 188 -1.28 -6.07 6.82
N ALA A 189 -0.89 -4.87 7.22
CA ALA A 189 -0.12 -3.96 6.35
C ALA A 189 1.31 -4.47 6.09
N MET A 190 1.76 -5.47 6.86
CA MET A 190 3.05 -6.12 6.70
C MET A 190 3.01 -7.31 5.73
N ASP A 191 1.83 -7.68 5.21
CA ASP A 191 1.73 -8.68 4.16
C ASP A 191 2.22 -8.10 2.83
N TYR A 192 3.36 -8.63 2.35
CA TYR A 192 3.95 -8.26 1.05
C TYR A 192 3.81 -9.36 0.00
N GLY A 193 2.96 -10.35 0.25
CA GLY A 193 2.72 -11.49 -0.64
C GLY A 193 3.89 -12.48 -0.64
N LEU A 194 4.11 -13.12 -1.79
CA LEU A 194 5.16 -14.12 -1.93
C LEU A 194 6.56 -13.49 -1.90
N ALA A 195 7.51 -14.21 -1.31
CA ALA A 195 8.92 -13.84 -1.36
C ALA A 195 9.41 -13.78 -2.81
N ARG A 196 10.31 -12.83 -3.09
CA ARG A 196 10.95 -12.74 -4.40
C ARG A 196 11.92 -13.91 -4.57
N ARG A 197 11.92 -14.54 -5.75
CA ARG A 197 12.84 -15.63 -6.08
C ARG A 197 14.31 -15.16 -6.12
N THR A 198 14.54 -13.92 -6.52
CA THR A 198 15.86 -13.29 -6.57
C THR A 198 15.91 -12.20 -5.51
N ASP A 199 17.04 -12.11 -4.79
CA ASP A 199 17.28 -11.04 -3.83
C ASP A 199 17.33 -9.69 -4.57
N PRO A 200 16.39 -8.77 -4.29
CA PRO A 200 16.40 -7.45 -4.91
C PRO A 200 17.59 -6.58 -4.49
N ASN A 201 18.34 -6.98 -3.45
CA ASN A 201 19.55 -6.29 -3.01
C ASN A 201 20.81 -6.80 -3.71
N ALA A 202 20.71 -7.85 -4.53
CA ALA A 202 21.81 -8.31 -5.35
C ALA A 202 22.02 -7.35 -6.54
N HIS A 203 23.22 -6.77 -6.66
CA HIS A 203 23.55 -5.86 -7.76
C HIS A 203 23.56 -6.59 -9.12
N GLU A 204 22.70 -6.19 -10.04
CA GLU A 204 22.82 -6.51 -11.46
C GLU A 204 23.22 -5.27 -12.27
N SER A 205 24.22 -5.42 -13.15
CA SER A 205 24.67 -4.39 -14.08
C SER A 205 23.70 -4.27 -15.26
N ALA A 206 22.77 -3.33 -15.19
CA ALA A 206 21.88 -3.04 -16.31
C ALA A 206 22.58 -2.18 -17.38
N SER A 207 22.50 -2.62 -18.64
CA SER A 207 22.92 -1.83 -19.80
C SER A 207 21.82 -0.80 -20.13
N HIS A 208 22.17 0.48 -20.01
CA HIS A 208 21.27 1.57 -20.39
C HIS A 208 21.21 1.72 -21.90
N ILE A 209 20.00 1.74 -22.46
CA ILE A 209 19.72 2.16 -23.84
C ILE A 209 19.29 3.63 -23.80
N GLU A 210 19.98 4.49 -24.54
CA GLU A 210 19.69 5.93 -24.59
C GLU A 210 18.28 6.22 -25.15
N CYS A 211 17.49 6.99 -24.39
CA CYS A 211 16.04 7.14 -24.56
C CYS A 211 15.60 8.33 -25.45
N TYR A 212 16.46 8.89 -26.29
CA TYR A 212 16.11 10.14 -27.00
C TYR A 212 15.22 9.96 -28.25
N PHE A 213 15.38 8.86 -28.99
CA PHE A 213 14.60 8.57 -30.21
C PHE A 213 13.15 8.06 -29.97
N PRO A 214 12.84 7.29 -28.90
CA PRO A 214 11.50 6.74 -28.65
C PRO A 214 10.40 7.76 -28.32
N CYS A 215 10.72 8.88 -27.68
CA CYS A 215 9.72 9.82 -27.14
C CYS A 215 8.83 10.45 -28.23
N CYS A 216 9.42 10.93 -29.32
CA CYS A 216 8.66 11.53 -30.42
C CYS A 216 7.72 10.53 -31.11
N ARG A 217 8.10 9.26 -31.16
CA ARG A 217 7.27 8.19 -31.73
C ARG A 217 6.10 7.84 -30.81
N LEU A 218 6.32 7.83 -29.50
CA LEU A 218 5.27 7.58 -28.50
C LEU A 218 4.19 8.66 -28.53
N VAL A 219 4.57 9.94 -28.56
CA VAL A 219 3.61 11.06 -28.61
C VAL A 219 2.73 10.98 -29.85
N LYS A 220 3.33 10.74 -31.02
CA LYS A 220 2.57 10.55 -32.26
C LYS A 220 1.60 9.38 -32.17
N TYR A 221 2.05 8.25 -31.61
CA TYR A 221 1.19 7.09 -31.40
C TYR A 221 0.00 7.42 -30.48
N CYS A 222 0.23 8.02 -29.31
CA CYS A 222 -0.86 8.41 -28.40
C CYS A 222 -1.85 9.38 -29.06
N ALA A 223 -1.35 10.38 -29.80
CA ALA A 223 -2.20 11.33 -30.51
C ALA A 223 -3.09 10.63 -31.55
N THR A 224 -2.53 9.74 -32.37
CA THR A 224 -3.28 9.00 -33.40
C THR A 224 -4.40 8.13 -32.80
N TYR A 225 -4.15 7.50 -31.65
CA TYR A 225 -5.11 6.57 -31.04
C TYR A 225 -6.06 7.22 -30.02
N SER A 226 -5.83 8.47 -29.62
CA SER A 226 -6.63 9.17 -28.60
C SER A 226 -8.15 9.17 -28.88
N GLY A 227 -8.54 9.32 -30.15
CA GLY A 227 -9.94 9.26 -30.59
C GLY A 227 -10.60 7.87 -30.47
N HIS A 228 -9.80 6.81 -30.32
CA HIS A 228 -10.25 5.43 -30.22
C HIS A 228 -10.14 4.85 -28.81
N ASP A 229 -9.66 5.64 -27.84
CA ASP A 229 -9.57 5.25 -26.44
C ASP A 229 -10.90 5.56 -25.71
N PRO A 230 -11.65 4.55 -25.22
CA PRO A 230 -12.93 4.77 -24.52
C PRO A 230 -12.82 5.51 -23.19
N PHE A 231 -11.62 5.65 -22.61
CA PHE A 231 -11.41 6.46 -21.41
C PHE A 231 -11.23 7.94 -21.72
N LEU A 232 -10.75 8.27 -22.93
CA LEU A 232 -10.46 9.65 -23.34
C LEU A 232 -11.54 10.22 -24.26
N SER A 233 -12.16 9.37 -25.07
CA SER A 233 -13.12 9.74 -26.10
C SER A 233 -14.43 8.96 -25.92
N LYS A 234 -15.56 9.63 -26.21
CA LYS A 234 -16.88 8.99 -26.14
C LYS A 234 -16.98 7.91 -27.21
N CYS A 235 -17.28 6.69 -26.81
CA CYS A 235 -17.71 5.63 -27.73
C CYS A 235 -19.20 5.75 -28.03
N LEU A 236 -19.58 5.42 -29.27
CA LEU A 236 -20.97 5.46 -29.74
C LEU A 236 -21.51 4.04 -29.96
N PRO A 237 -22.76 3.74 -29.56
CA PRO A 237 -23.76 4.67 -29.01
C PRO A 237 -23.48 5.10 -27.56
N SER A 238 -22.87 4.24 -26.75
CA SER A 238 -22.46 4.53 -25.38
C SER A 238 -21.38 3.55 -24.90
N ASN A 239 -20.80 3.80 -23.73
CA ASN A 239 -19.92 2.85 -23.06
C ASN A 239 -20.75 1.79 -22.32
N PRO A 240 -20.63 0.48 -22.66
CA PRO A 240 -21.39 -0.58 -22.01
C PRO A 240 -21.21 -0.64 -20.50
N TRP A 241 -20.02 -0.30 -19.99
CA TRP A 241 -19.73 -0.31 -18.56
C TRP A 241 -20.41 0.81 -17.77
N LEU A 242 -20.90 1.85 -18.45
CA LEU A 242 -21.55 3.00 -17.82
C LEU A 242 -23.08 3.00 -18.00
N THR A 243 -23.57 2.28 -19.01
CA THR A 243 -24.98 2.37 -19.44
C THR A 243 -25.68 1.02 -19.48
N ASP A 244 -24.95 -0.07 -19.22
CA ASP A 244 -25.41 -1.47 -19.35
C ASP A 244 -25.97 -1.82 -20.74
N ASP A 245 -25.73 -0.96 -21.75
CA ASP A 245 -26.09 -1.19 -23.15
C ASP A 245 -24.93 -1.87 -23.90
N THR A 246 -25.16 -3.11 -24.33
CA THR A 246 -24.18 -3.92 -25.05
C THR A 246 -24.12 -3.65 -26.55
N THR A 247 -24.93 -2.73 -27.06
CA THR A 247 -25.02 -2.38 -28.50
C THR A 247 -23.65 -2.03 -29.09
N PHE A 248 -22.80 -1.32 -28.34
CA PHE A 248 -21.42 -1.02 -28.78
C PHE A 248 -20.60 -2.28 -29.11
N TRP A 249 -20.68 -3.34 -28.29
CA TRP A 249 -19.96 -4.58 -28.57
C TRP A 249 -20.52 -5.30 -29.79
N THR A 250 -21.84 -5.38 -29.90
CA THR A 250 -22.51 -6.00 -31.06
C THR A 250 -22.08 -5.32 -32.36
N LEU A 251 -22.08 -3.98 -32.41
CA LEU A 251 -21.66 -3.21 -33.59
C LEU A 251 -20.19 -3.40 -33.98
N ASN A 252 -19.33 -3.87 -33.07
CA ASN A 252 -17.91 -4.09 -33.36
C ASN A 252 -17.58 -5.55 -33.73
N ILE A 253 -18.53 -6.49 -33.64
CA ILE A 253 -18.36 -7.91 -33.98
C ILE A 253 -19.07 -8.28 -35.30
N VAL A 254 -19.96 -7.41 -35.80
CA VAL A 254 -20.72 -7.62 -37.05
C VAL A 254 -19.87 -7.60 -38.32
N GLU A 255 -20.41 -8.18 -39.40
CA GLU A 255 -19.79 -8.28 -40.72
C GLU A 255 -19.53 -6.92 -41.39
N VAL A 256 -20.40 -5.93 -41.15
CA VAL A 256 -20.25 -4.57 -41.66
C VAL A 256 -19.51 -3.73 -40.61
N PRO A 257 -18.23 -3.39 -40.82
CA PRO A 257 -17.46 -2.66 -39.82
C PRO A 257 -17.96 -1.22 -39.69
N THR A 258 -17.87 -0.67 -38.49
CA THR A 258 -18.15 0.75 -38.24
C THR A 258 -17.10 1.63 -38.94
N LYS A 259 -17.46 2.89 -39.25
CA LYS A 259 -16.52 3.86 -39.82
C LYS A 259 -15.23 3.98 -38.99
N MET A 260 -15.38 4.08 -37.68
CA MET A 260 -14.28 4.19 -36.73
C MET A 260 -13.36 2.95 -36.75
N ARG A 261 -13.92 1.74 -36.94
CA ARG A 261 -13.14 0.51 -37.07
C ARG A 261 -12.32 0.48 -38.36
N VAL A 262 -12.89 0.95 -39.47
CA VAL A 262 -12.19 1.04 -40.76
C VAL A 262 -11.11 2.13 -40.75
N GLU A 263 -11.39 3.30 -40.16
CA GLU A 263 -10.40 4.37 -40.00
C GLU A 263 -9.16 3.89 -39.23
N ARG A 264 -9.35 3.06 -38.22
CA ARG A 264 -8.24 2.49 -37.44
C ARG A 264 -7.30 1.63 -38.29
N TRP A 265 -7.80 0.96 -39.34
CA TRP A 265 -6.95 0.17 -40.25
C TRP A 265 -5.92 1.03 -40.97
N THR A 266 -6.19 2.33 -41.17
CA THR A 266 -5.27 3.24 -41.86
C THR A 266 -4.11 3.71 -40.98
N PHE A 267 -4.13 3.43 -39.67
CA PHE A 267 -3.10 3.90 -38.74
C PHE A 267 -1.78 3.15 -38.93
N SER A 268 -1.85 1.86 -39.20
CA SER A 268 -0.68 1.07 -39.55
C SER A 268 -1.08 -0.23 -40.22
N PHE A 269 -0.13 -0.83 -40.95
CA PHE A 269 -0.33 -2.15 -41.54
C PHE A 269 -0.65 -3.23 -40.49
N LYS A 270 -0.12 -3.08 -39.27
CA LYS A 270 -0.44 -3.98 -38.16
C LYS A 270 -1.91 -3.91 -37.76
N GLU A 271 -2.52 -2.72 -37.71
CA GLU A 271 -3.95 -2.57 -37.38
C GLU A 271 -4.84 -3.24 -38.42
N LEU A 272 -4.58 -2.98 -39.70
CA LEU A 272 -5.28 -3.63 -40.82
C LEU A 272 -5.20 -5.16 -40.72
N LEU A 273 -3.99 -5.69 -40.47
CA LEU A 273 -3.78 -7.14 -40.40
C LEU A 273 -4.24 -7.79 -39.08
N SER A 274 -4.40 -7.03 -38.00
CA SER A 274 -4.89 -7.58 -36.74
C SER A 274 -6.40 -7.76 -36.76
N ASP A 275 -7.12 -6.91 -37.51
CA ASP A 275 -8.55 -7.03 -37.71
C ASP A 275 -8.89 -8.19 -38.67
N PRO A 276 -9.73 -9.17 -38.29
CA PRO A 276 -10.17 -10.23 -39.19
C PRO A 276 -10.78 -9.71 -40.49
N ARG A 277 -11.65 -8.68 -40.40
CA ARG A 277 -12.31 -8.13 -41.58
C ARG A 277 -11.35 -7.32 -42.45
N GLY A 278 -10.47 -6.54 -41.81
CA GLY A 278 -9.42 -5.80 -42.51
C GLY A 278 -8.49 -6.71 -43.32
N ARG A 279 -8.13 -7.88 -42.77
CA ARG A 279 -7.37 -8.92 -43.48
C ARG A 279 -8.11 -9.49 -44.68
N ASP A 280 -9.39 -9.81 -44.51
CA ASP A 280 -10.19 -10.42 -45.58
C ASP A 280 -10.37 -9.46 -46.75
N ASP A 281 -10.69 -8.19 -46.46
CA ASP A 281 -10.82 -7.14 -47.47
C ASP A 281 -9.48 -6.86 -48.16
N PHE A 282 -8.36 -6.82 -47.41
CA PHE A 282 -7.03 -6.66 -47.99
C PHE A 282 -6.63 -7.86 -48.87
N ARG A 283 -6.96 -9.09 -48.47
CA ARG A 283 -6.73 -10.30 -49.26
C ARG A 283 -7.53 -10.26 -50.56
N LEU A 284 -8.77 -9.78 -50.53
CA LEU A 284 -9.60 -9.61 -51.71
C LEU A 284 -9.02 -8.56 -52.67
N PHE A 285 -8.56 -7.43 -52.13
CA PHE A 285 -7.86 -6.40 -52.89
C PHE A 285 -6.62 -6.97 -53.60
N LEU A 286 -5.75 -7.69 -52.89
CA LEU A 286 -4.56 -8.31 -53.48
C LEU A 286 -4.91 -9.32 -54.57
N LYS A 287 -5.93 -10.16 -54.36
CA LYS A 287 -6.39 -11.09 -55.39
C LYS A 287 -6.81 -10.35 -56.65
N LYS A 288 -7.57 -9.25 -56.53
CA LYS A 288 -8.05 -8.46 -57.67
C LYS A 288 -6.92 -7.80 -58.46
N GLU A 289 -5.96 -7.18 -57.78
CA GLU A 289 -4.88 -6.43 -58.43
C GLU A 289 -3.80 -7.35 -59.04
N PHE A 290 -3.56 -8.53 -58.44
CA PHE A 290 -2.46 -9.42 -58.85
C PHE A 290 -2.90 -10.72 -59.54
N SER A 291 -4.20 -10.99 -59.69
CA SER A 291 -4.70 -12.14 -60.48
C SER A 291 -4.51 -11.98 -62.00
N GLY A 292 -4.03 -10.83 -62.48
CA GLY A 292 -3.73 -10.58 -63.91
C GLY A 292 -2.31 -10.91 -64.35
N ALA A 293 -1.38 -11.21 -63.43
CA ALA A 293 0.04 -11.45 -63.74
C ALA A 293 0.35 -12.90 -64.18
N GLY A 294 -0.56 -13.51 -64.95
CA GLY A 294 -0.49 -14.91 -65.40
C GLY A 294 -0.82 -15.14 -66.89
N HIS A 295 -0.91 -14.08 -67.69
CA HIS A 295 -0.97 -14.18 -69.15
C HIS A 295 0.05 -13.22 -69.78
N ILE A 296 1.31 -13.65 -69.77
CA ILE A 296 2.30 -13.19 -70.74
C ILE A 296 2.32 -14.27 -71.81
N GLN A 297 1.88 -13.90 -73.01
CA GLN A 297 1.97 -14.67 -74.25
C GLN A 297 3.42 -14.71 -74.74
#